data_AF-A0A932MAB1-F1
#
_entry.id   AF-A0A932MAB1-F1
#
_cell.length_a   1.000
_cell.length_b   1.000
_cell.length_c   1.000
_cell.angle_alpha   90.00
_cell.angle_beta   90.00
_cell.angle_gamma   90.00
#
_symmetry.space_group_name_H-M   'P 1'
#
loop_
_entity.id
_entity.type
_entity.pdbx_description
1 polymer ?
#
loop_
_entity_poly.entity_id
_entity_poly.type
_entity_poly.pdbx_seq_one_letter_code
_entity_poly.pdbx_strand_id
1 'polypeptide(L)'
;MNRLRLRAEEGFTLIELLVVIAIIGILAAVAIPQFAAYRRRGFDSDAKSAVRNMATTQEAYFVDRNIYTASTADLLARGLKQSTNIGLADPTASSTTFVVSATVITGCASGGTWTFASTTGLLTGAPCS
;
A
#
# COMPACT_ATOMS: atom_id res chain seq x y z
N MET A 1 -25.39 57.63 -24.22
CA MET A 1 -24.66 56.80 -25.22
C MET A 1 -24.15 55.54 -24.53
N ASN A 2 -24.86 54.41 -24.63
CA ASN A 2 -24.36 53.13 -24.14
C ASN A 2 -24.27 52.17 -25.34
N ARG A 3 -23.05 51.94 -25.83
CA ARG A 3 -22.77 50.86 -26.79
C ARG A 3 -22.55 49.58 -26.00
N LEU A 4 -23.60 48.77 -25.87
CA LEU A 4 -23.48 47.39 -25.39
C LEU A 4 -22.69 46.62 -26.44
N ARG A 5 -21.40 46.39 -26.17
CA ARG A 5 -20.57 45.44 -26.93
C ARG A 5 -21.17 44.05 -26.74
N LEU A 6 -21.79 43.51 -27.78
CA LEU A 6 -22.08 42.09 -27.87
C LEU A 6 -20.73 41.36 -27.90
N ARG A 7 -20.42 40.66 -26.81
CA ARG A 7 -19.28 39.75 -26.75
C ARG A 7 -19.56 38.64 -27.77
N ALA A 8 -18.68 38.46 -28.74
CA ALA A 8 -18.73 37.29 -29.61
C ALA A 8 -18.43 36.06 -28.74
N GLU A 9 -19.39 35.16 -28.64
CA GLU A 9 -19.18 33.83 -28.06
C GLU A 9 -18.38 33.02 -29.08
N GLU A 10 -17.06 32.95 -28.89
CA GLU A 10 -16.19 32.07 -29.67
C GLU A 10 -16.45 30.62 -29.23
N GLY A 11 -17.09 29.83 -30.10
CA GLY A 11 -17.30 28.40 -29.89
C GLY A 11 -16.04 27.59 -30.20
N PHE A 12 -15.80 26.52 -29.43
CA PHE A 12 -14.73 25.55 -29.69
C PHE A 12 -14.93 24.89 -31.06
N THR A 13 -13.85 24.73 -31.82
CA THR A 13 -13.90 23.97 -33.08
C THR A 13 -13.84 22.46 -32.79
N LEU A 14 -14.51 21.66 -33.63
CA LEU A 14 -14.45 20.19 -33.52
C LEU A 14 -13.03 19.65 -33.69
N ILE A 15 -12.19 20.33 -34.49
CA ILE A 15 -10.80 19.94 -34.70
C ILE A 15 -9.93 20.21 -33.47
N GLU A 16 -10.17 21.29 -32.72
CA GLU A 16 -9.48 21.54 -31.46
C GLU A 16 -9.75 20.45 -30.45
N LEU A 17 -11.01 20.02 -30.30
CA LEU A 17 -11.36 18.92 -29.40
C LEU A 17 -10.75 17.59 -29.87
N LEU A 18 -10.67 17.34 -31.17
CA LEU A 18 -10.08 16.13 -31.73
C LEU A 18 -8.57 16.01 -31.42
N VAL A 19 -7.82 17.10 -31.56
CA VAL A 19 -6.37 17.09 -31.24
C VAL A 19 -6.16 16.91 -29.74
N VAL A 20 -6.99 17.52 -28.89
CA VAL A 20 -6.89 17.38 -27.43
C VAL A 20 -7.11 15.93 -26.98
N ILE A 21 -8.15 15.27 -27.48
CA ILE A 21 -8.39 13.86 -27.12
C ILE A 21 -7.28 12.93 -27.65
N ALA A 22 -6.68 13.25 -28.80
CA ALA A 22 -5.56 12.50 -29.34
C ALA A 22 -4.33 12.59 -28.42
N ILE A 23 -4.00 13.78 -27.92
CA ILE A 23 -2.88 13.98 -26.99
C ILE A 23 -3.16 13.28 -25.65
N ILE A 24 -4.36 13.45 -25.08
CA ILE A 24 -4.75 12.79 -23.82
C ILE A 24 -4.71 11.26 -23.99
N GLY A 25 -5.12 10.73 -25.14
CA GLY A 25 -5.05 9.30 -25.45
C GLY A 25 -3.63 8.75 -25.42
N ILE A 26 -2.66 9.46 -26.01
CA ILE A 26 -1.24 9.07 -26.00
C ILE A 26 -0.68 9.10 -24.57
N LEU A 27 -0.97 10.16 -23.80
CA LEU A 27 -0.51 10.28 -22.43
C LEU A 27 -1.12 9.20 -21.52
N ALA A 28 -2.42 8.91 -21.67
CA ALA A 28 -3.12 7.89 -20.89
C ALA A 28 -2.57 6.48 -21.17
N ALA A 29 -2.26 6.17 -22.44
CA ALA A 29 -1.71 4.87 -22.81
C ALA A 29 -0.40 4.53 -22.09
N VAL A 30 0.47 5.52 -21.85
CA VAL A 30 1.73 5.34 -21.10
C VAL A 30 1.52 5.46 -19.59
N ALA A 31 0.69 6.42 -19.15
CA ALA A 31 0.53 6.74 -17.74
C ALA A 31 -0.21 5.64 -16.96
N ILE A 32 -1.25 5.02 -17.54
CA ILE A 32 -2.07 4.01 -16.86
C ILE A 32 -1.25 2.78 -16.40
N PRO A 33 -0.46 2.10 -17.26
CA PRO A 33 0.33 0.94 -16.83
C PRO A 33 1.40 1.33 -15.80
N GLN A 34 2.02 2.49 -15.96
CA GLN A 34 3.03 2.99 -15.01
C GLN A 34 2.43 3.27 -13.63
N PHE A 35 1.27 3.94 -13.58
CA PHE A 35 0.57 4.24 -12.34
C PHE A 35 0.12 2.97 -11.61
N ALA A 36 -0.37 1.98 -12.35
CA ALA A 36 -0.73 0.67 -11.77
C ALA A 36 0.49 -0.04 -11.15
N ALA A 37 1.65 0.00 -11.81
CA ALA A 37 2.89 -0.54 -11.24
C ALA A 37 3.36 0.23 -9.99
N TYR A 38 3.23 1.57 -10.00
CA TYR A 38 3.59 2.40 -8.85
C TYR A 38 2.71 2.09 -7.64
N ARG A 39 1.40 1.96 -7.83
CA ARG A 39 0.47 1.57 -6.75
C ARG A 39 0.81 0.21 -6.15
N ARG A 40 1.14 -0.80 -6.97
CA ARG A 40 1.57 -2.13 -6.49
C ARG A 40 2.80 -2.04 -5.58
N ARG A 41 3.80 -1.26 -5.96
CA ARG A 41 4.99 -1.01 -5.12
C ARG A 41 4.66 -0.29 -3.82
N GLY A 42 3.68 0.62 -3.85
CA GLY A 42 3.14 1.27 -2.66
C GLY A 42 2.56 0.26 -1.67
N PHE A 43 1.69 -0.63 -2.15
CA PHE A 43 1.12 -1.70 -1.32
C PHE A 43 2.19 -2.65 -0.75
N ASP A 44 3.21 -3.00 -1.54
CA ASP A 44 4.33 -3.80 -1.04
C ASP A 44 5.13 -3.09 0.05
N SER A 45 5.30 -1.77 -0.08
CA SER A 45 5.95 -0.96 0.95
C SER A 45 5.14 -0.93 2.23
N ASP A 46 3.80 -0.81 2.12
CA ASP A 46 2.88 -0.84 3.26
C ASP A 46 2.94 -2.20 3.99
N ALA A 47 2.92 -3.32 3.24
CA ALA A 47 3.05 -4.65 3.82
C ALA A 47 4.39 -4.83 4.55
N LYS A 48 5.50 -4.42 3.93
CA LYS A 48 6.83 -4.46 4.58
C LYS A 48 6.88 -3.62 5.86
N SER A 49 6.27 -2.43 5.84
CA SER A 49 6.18 -1.57 7.01
C SER A 49 5.36 -2.23 8.13
N ALA A 50 4.22 -2.84 7.78
CA ALA A 50 3.38 -3.57 8.74
C ALA A 50 4.16 -4.69 9.44
N VAL A 51 4.92 -5.51 8.70
CA VAL A 51 5.75 -6.57 9.27
C VAL A 51 6.82 -6.00 10.22
N ARG A 52 7.48 -4.90 9.87
CA ARG A 52 8.47 -4.25 10.74
C ARG A 52 7.83 -3.68 12.01
N ASN A 53 6.63 -3.11 11.89
CA ASN A 53 5.87 -2.62 13.04
C ASN A 53 5.42 -3.77 13.95
N MET A 54 5.01 -4.91 13.37
CA MET A 54 4.72 -6.13 14.13
C MET A 54 5.95 -6.63 14.89
N ALA A 55 7.11 -6.70 14.23
CA ALA A 55 8.36 -7.10 14.89
C ALA A 55 8.72 -6.17 16.06
N THR A 56 8.61 -4.84 15.85
CA THR A 56 8.84 -3.87 16.93
C THR A 56 7.86 -4.04 18.09
N THR A 57 6.59 -4.35 17.79
CA THR A 57 5.56 -4.58 18.82
C THR A 57 5.78 -5.91 19.54
N GLN A 58 6.32 -6.93 18.88
CA GLN A 58 6.75 -8.19 19.50
C GLN A 58 7.88 -7.96 20.49
N GLU A 59 8.90 -7.19 20.13
CA GLU A 59 9.98 -6.81 21.06
C GLU A 59 9.43 -6.06 22.27
N ALA A 60 8.52 -5.09 22.03
CA ALA A 60 7.85 -4.40 23.12
C ALA A 60 7.02 -5.34 24.00
N TYR A 61 6.38 -6.37 23.43
CA TYR A 61 5.64 -7.37 24.20
C TYR A 61 6.58 -8.24 25.04
N PHE A 62 7.74 -8.61 24.50
CA PHE A 62 8.77 -9.36 25.21
C PHE A 62 9.34 -8.61 26.41
N VAL A 63 9.58 -7.30 26.29
CA VAL A 63 10.05 -6.47 27.42
C VAL A 63 9.12 -6.56 28.64
N ASP A 64 7.80 -6.66 28.41
CA ASP A 64 6.82 -6.68 29.50
C ASP A 64 6.53 -8.09 30.03
N ARG A 65 6.59 -9.12 29.17
CA ARG A 65 6.12 -10.48 29.50
C ARG A 65 7.17 -11.57 29.39
N ASN A 66 8.37 -11.24 28.92
CA ASN A 66 9.49 -12.15 28.74
C ASN A 66 9.17 -13.37 27.85
N ILE A 67 8.20 -13.22 26.94
CA ILE A 67 7.74 -14.20 25.96
C ILE A 67 7.18 -13.43 24.75
N TYR A 68 7.26 -13.97 23.53
CA TYR A 68 6.59 -13.40 22.37
C TYR A 68 5.15 -13.92 22.24
N THR A 69 4.24 -13.11 21.68
CA THR A 69 2.84 -13.52 21.52
C THR A 69 2.59 -14.17 20.16
N ALA A 70 1.77 -15.22 20.14
CA ALA A 70 1.27 -15.83 18.92
C ALA A 70 -0.07 -15.23 18.46
N SER A 71 -0.55 -14.16 19.11
CA SER A 71 -1.81 -13.50 18.76
C SER A 71 -1.57 -12.09 18.22
N THR A 72 -2.11 -11.80 17.04
CA THR A 72 -2.19 -10.43 16.54
C THR A 72 -3.02 -9.52 17.44
N ALA A 73 -4.06 -10.03 18.09
CA ALA A 73 -4.92 -9.23 18.96
C ALA A 73 -4.16 -8.61 20.14
N ASP A 74 -3.22 -9.34 20.72
CA ASP A 74 -2.33 -8.83 21.77
C ASP A 74 -1.43 -7.69 21.26
N LEU A 75 -0.95 -7.80 20.02
CA LEU A 75 -0.15 -6.75 19.38
C LEU A 75 -0.99 -5.51 19.08
N LEU A 76 -2.24 -5.68 18.61
CA LEU A 76 -3.17 -4.56 18.40
C LEU A 76 -3.51 -3.85 19.71
N ALA A 77 -3.72 -4.60 20.80
CA ALA A 77 -3.95 -4.04 22.13
C ALA A 77 -2.76 -3.20 22.63
N ARG A 78 -1.54 -3.50 22.15
CA ARG A 78 -0.31 -2.74 22.45
C ARG A 78 -0.01 -1.62 21.46
N GLY A 79 -0.95 -1.31 20.58
CA GLY A 79 -0.86 -0.15 19.70
C GLY A 79 -0.34 -0.44 18.29
N LEU A 80 -0.21 -1.72 17.89
CA LEU A 80 0.03 -2.06 16.48
C LEU A 80 -1.07 -1.44 15.61
N LYS A 81 -0.66 -0.66 14.61
CA LYS A 81 -1.57 -0.06 13.63
C LYS A 81 -1.64 -0.91 12.38
N GLN A 82 -2.85 -1.32 12.02
CA GLN A 82 -3.13 -2.07 10.81
C GLN A 82 -3.76 -1.14 9.75
N SER A 83 -3.23 -1.18 8.54
CA SER A 83 -3.83 -0.54 7.37
C SER A 83 -4.96 -1.40 6.82
N THR A 84 -6.04 -0.79 6.32
CA THR A 84 -7.20 -1.49 5.74
C THR A 84 -6.84 -2.40 4.57
N ASN A 85 -5.75 -2.11 3.86
CA ASN A 85 -5.33 -2.88 2.69
C ASN A 85 -4.37 -4.04 3.02
N ILE A 86 -4.00 -4.19 4.29
CA ILE A 86 -3.02 -5.17 4.75
C ILE A 86 -3.68 -6.13 5.73
N GLY A 87 -3.73 -7.41 5.38
CA GLY A 87 -4.05 -8.50 6.29
C GLY A 87 -2.82 -8.85 7.13
N LEU A 88 -3.03 -9.08 8.41
CA LEU A 88 -1.99 -9.57 9.33
C LEU A 88 -2.35 -11.01 9.69
N ALA A 89 -1.38 -11.91 9.64
CA ALA A 89 -1.57 -13.27 10.15
C ALA A 89 -1.12 -13.35 11.60
N ASP A 90 -1.70 -14.28 12.36
CA ASP A 90 -1.24 -14.59 13.70
C ASP A 90 0.24 -15.00 13.68
N PRO A 91 1.08 -14.39 14.53
CA PRO A 91 2.50 -14.71 14.59
C PRO A 91 2.73 -16.17 14.98
N THR A 92 3.75 -16.79 14.40
CA THR A 92 4.32 -18.01 14.98
C THR A 92 5.37 -17.60 16.00
N ALA A 93 5.08 -17.76 17.30
CA ALA A 93 5.93 -17.26 18.38
C ALA A 93 6.28 -18.34 19.42
N SER A 94 7.43 -18.16 20.05
CA SER A 94 7.95 -18.94 21.18
C SER A 94 8.48 -17.99 22.26
N SER A 95 9.09 -18.50 23.32
CA SER A 95 9.74 -17.68 24.35
C SER A 95 10.96 -16.90 23.87
N THR A 96 11.59 -17.32 22.76
CA THR A 96 12.85 -16.73 22.29
C THR A 96 12.81 -16.29 20.83
N THR A 97 11.80 -16.68 20.07
CA THR A 97 11.73 -16.40 18.63
C THR A 97 10.31 -16.07 18.19
N PHE A 98 10.19 -15.34 17.09
CA PHE A 98 8.92 -15.11 16.43
C PHE A 98 9.08 -15.01 14.91
N VAL A 99 7.98 -15.30 14.23
CA VAL A 99 7.78 -15.06 12.81
C VAL A 99 6.48 -14.30 12.64
N VAL A 100 6.53 -13.15 11.99
CA VAL A 100 5.37 -12.30 11.72
C VAL A 100 5.20 -12.13 10.21
N SER A 101 3.97 -12.08 9.73
CA SER A 101 3.68 -11.91 8.31
C SER A 101 2.52 -10.96 8.06
N ALA A 102 2.61 -10.24 6.94
CA ALA A 102 1.57 -9.35 6.45
C ALA A 102 1.38 -9.55 4.95
N THR A 103 0.12 -9.49 4.51
CA THR A 103 -0.28 -9.74 3.13
C THR A 103 -1.10 -8.57 2.61
N VAL A 104 -0.83 -8.12 1.39
CA VAL A 104 -1.69 -7.17 0.69
C VAL A 104 -3.00 -7.88 0.32
N ILE A 105 -4.13 -7.44 0.87
CA ILE A 105 -5.45 -8.06 0.64
C ILE A 105 -6.31 -7.30 -0.38
N THR A 106 -6.02 -6.01 -0.60
CA THR A 106 -6.72 -5.17 -1.58
C THR A 106 -5.74 -4.40 -2.44
N GLY A 107 -6.07 -4.23 -3.72
CA GLY A 107 -5.21 -3.51 -4.67
C GLY A 107 -4.09 -4.36 -5.29
N CYS A 108 -4.09 -5.67 -5.01
CA CYS A 108 -3.20 -6.66 -5.61
C CYS A 108 -3.98 -7.87 -6.11
N ALA A 109 -3.69 -8.39 -7.30
CA ALA A 109 -4.37 -9.58 -7.83
C ALA A 109 -3.85 -10.90 -7.21
N SER A 110 -2.57 -10.93 -6.82
CA SER A 110 -1.86 -12.14 -6.36
C SER A 110 -1.46 -12.14 -4.88
N GLY A 111 -1.79 -11.10 -4.11
CA GLY A 111 -1.51 -11.00 -2.67
C GLY A 111 -0.01 -11.01 -2.34
N GLY A 112 0.61 -9.83 -2.30
CA GLY A 112 2.02 -9.69 -1.89
C GLY A 112 2.19 -9.98 -0.40
N THR A 113 2.83 -11.11 -0.06
CA THR A 113 3.07 -11.51 1.34
C THR A 113 4.52 -11.30 1.72
N TRP A 114 4.71 -10.65 2.86
CA TRP A 114 6.02 -10.39 3.46
C TRP A 114 6.06 -10.99 4.86
N THR A 115 7.21 -11.54 5.22
CA THR A 115 7.46 -12.25 6.46
C THR A 115 8.77 -11.78 7.06
N PHE A 116 8.81 -11.63 8.38
CA PHE A 116 10.02 -11.39 9.15
C PHE A 116 10.20 -12.50 10.17
N ALA A 117 11.39 -13.07 10.23
CA ALA A 117 11.78 -14.05 11.24
C ALA A 117 12.85 -13.46 12.15
N SER A 118 12.64 -13.50 13.47
CA SER A 118 13.58 -12.95 14.45
C SER A 118 14.91 -13.70 14.49
N THR A 119 14.94 -14.97 14.05
CA THR A 119 16.15 -15.80 14.01
C THR A 119 17.14 -15.37 12.95
N THR A 120 16.65 -14.91 11.80
CA THR A 120 17.50 -14.48 10.68
C THR A 120 17.60 -12.96 10.58
N GLY A 121 16.66 -12.23 11.18
CA GLY A 121 16.55 -10.78 11.02
C GLY A 121 16.21 -10.35 9.59
N LEU A 122 15.80 -11.29 8.73
CA LEU A 122 15.55 -11.06 7.32
C LEU A 122 14.07 -10.86 7.03
N LEU A 123 13.79 -9.92 6.13
CA LEU A 123 12.50 -9.77 5.49
C LEU A 123 12.50 -10.60 4.21
N THR A 124 11.60 -11.56 4.11
CA THR A 124 11.41 -12.41 2.94
C THR A 124 9.97 -12.28 2.45
N GLY A 125 9.74 -12.47 1.16
CA GLY A 125 8.39 -12.31 0.61
C GLY A 125 8.38 -12.19 -0.91
N ALA A 126 7.18 -12.25 -1.46
CA ALA A 126 6.93 -12.03 -2.87
C ALA A 126 6.21 -10.69 -3.05
N PRO A 127 6.64 -9.85 -4.02
CA PRO A 127 5.95 -8.61 -4.31
C PRO A 127 4.57 -8.87 -4.92
N CYS A 128 3.71 -7.87 -4.82
CA CYS A 128 2.42 -7.87 -5.49
C CYS A 128 2.59 -7.91 -7.02
N SER A 129 2.04 -8.95 -7.66
CA SER A 129 1.88 -9.04 -9.13
C SER A 129 0.48 -8.71 -9.59
#